data_AF-A0AAE1PSB6-F1
#
_entry.id   AF-A0AAE1PSB6-F1
#
_cell.length_a   1.000
_cell.length_b   1.000
_cell.length_c   1.000
_cell.angle_alpha   90.00
_cell.angle_beta   90.00
_cell.angle_gamma   90.00
#
_symmetry.space_group_name_H-M   'P 1'
#
loop_
_entity.id
_entity.type
_entity.pdbx_description
1 polymer ?
#
loop_
_entity_poly.entity_id
_entity_poly.type
_entity_poly.pdbx_seq_one_letter_code
_entity_poly.pdbx_strand_id
1 'polypeptide(L)'
;MFKQFWEVGDYMVQKSFLQKQVKQVPVKRHRKTKTPDNPGKRRSYNLQYTLTMSGISYPVCKKGFLNILGIKTGRVETAIKTVNAAGITQPDKRGRRPKADVQTAP
;
A
#
# COMPACT_ATOMS: atom_id res chain seq x y z
N MET A 1 -18.33 2.88 4.65
CA MET A 1 -16.85 2.94 4.51
C MET A 1 -16.13 2.57 5.79
N PHE A 2 -16.11 3.40 6.84
CA PHE A 2 -15.40 3.06 8.09
C PHE A 2 -15.89 1.74 8.70
N LYS A 3 -17.21 1.63 8.96
CA LYS A 3 -17.83 0.44 9.54
C LYS A 3 -17.56 -0.81 8.70
N GLN A 4 -17.83 -0.74 7.38
CA GLN A 4 -17.52 -1.82 6.43
C GLN A 4 -16.04 -2.23 6.40
N PHE A 5 -15.10 -1.32 6.62
CA PHE A 5 -13.68 -1.63 6.65
C PHE A 5 -13.28 -2.36 7.94
N TRP A 6 -13.81 -1.92 9.08
CA TRP A 6 -13.45 -2.47 10.39
C TRP A 6 -14.24 -3.74 10.76
N GLU A 7 -15.49 -3.88 10.30
CA GLU A 7 -16.33 -5.06 10.56
C GLU A 7 -15.80 -6.35 9.94
N VAL A 8 -14.97 -6.25 8.90
CA VAL A 8 -14.33 -7.43 8.29
C VAL A 8 -13.48 -8.20 9.31
N GLY A 9 -12.84 -7.51 10.26
CA GLY A 9 -11.99 -8.11 11.30
C GLY A 9 -10.67 -8.73 10.81
N ASP A 10 -10.64 -9.28 9.59
CA ASP A 10 -9.45 -9.89 8.99
C ASP A 10 -8.51 -8.84 8.37
N TYR A 11 -7.27 -8.83 8.89
CA TYR A 11 -6.18 -8.01 8.40
C TYR A 11 -5.91 -8.17 6.91
N MET A 12 -5.97 -9.39 6.38
CA MET A 12 -5.67 -9.69 4.97
C MET A 12 -6.74 -9.13 4.05
N VAL A 13 -8.00 -9.26 4.44
CA VAL A 13 -9.12 -8.74 3.67
C VAL A 13 -9.14 -7.21 3.72
N GLN A 14 -8.88 -6.60 4.88
CA GLN A 14 -8.68 -5.14 4.99
C GLN A 14 -7.55 -4.65 4.09
N LYS A 15 -6.45 -5.40 4.02
CA LYS A 15 -5.29 -5.07 3.20
C LYS A 15 -5.61 -5.14 1.71
N SER A 16 -6.33 -6.18 1.28
CA SER A 16 -6.85 -6.30 -0.09
C SER A 16 -7.80 -5.14 -0.44
N PHE A 17 -8.66 -4.74 0.50
CA PHE A 17 -9.52 -3.57 0.33
C PHE A 17 -8.71 -2.29 0.07
N LEU A 18 -7.66 -2.03 0.86
CA LEU A 18 -6.78 -0.87 0.66
C LEU A 18 -6.08 -0.90 -0.70
N GLN A 19 -5.65 -2.08 -1.17
CA GLN A 19 -5.00 -2.23 -2.47
C GLN A 19 -5.96 -1.95 -3.64
N LYS A 20 -7.23 -2.35 -3.52
CA LYS A 20 -8.25 -2.05 -4.54
C LYS A 20 -8.54 -0.56 -4.63
N GLN A 21 -8.50 0.14 -3.49
CA GLN A 21 -8.84 1.56 -3.39
C GLN A 21 -7.66 2.50 -3.68
N VAL A 22 -6.42 2.03 -3.57
CA VAL A 22 -5.22 2.85 -3.80
C VAL A 22 -4.42 2.31 -4.98
N LYS A 23 -4.30 3.11 -6.03
CA LYS A 23 -3.56 2.76 -7.25
C LYS A 23 -2.21 3.47 -7.30
N GLN A 24 -1.16 2.74 -7.66
CA GLN A 24 0.12 3.31 -8.05
C GLN A 24 0.05 3.74 -9.51
N VAL A 25 0.23 5.03 -9.77
CA VAL A 25 0.22 5.60 -11.12
C VAL A 25 1.62 6.10 -11.44
N PRO A 26 2.27 5.63 -12.52
CA PRO A 26 3.62 6.06 -12.87
C PRO A 26 3.65 7.57 -13.20
N VAL A 27 4.73 8.24 -12.81
CA VAL A 27 4.93 9.66 -13.12
C VAL A 27 5.29 9.81 -14.59
N LYS A 28 4.39 10.37 -15.39
CA LYS A 28 4.58 10.54 -16.85
C LYS A 28 5.62 11.60 -17.22
N ARG A 29 5.84 12.60 -16.36
CA ARG A 29 6.74 13.72 -16.64
C ARG A 29 7.41 14.22 -15.37
N HIS A 30 8.71 14.45 -15.45
CA HIS A 30 9.46 15.20 -14.45
C HIS A 30 9.82 16.58 -14.99
N ARG A 31 9.76 17.61 -14.13
CA ARG A 31 10.31 18.93 -14.48
C ARG A 31 11.83 18.82 -14.54
N LYS A 32 12.46 19.52 -15.49
CA LYS A 32 13.93 19.61 -15.55
C LYS A 32 14.45 20.23 -14.25
N THR A 33 15.47 19.64 -13.64
CA THR A 33 16.13 20.17 -12.43
C THR A 33 17.13 21.24 -12.86
N LYS A 34 17.31 22.30 -12.05
CA LYS A 34 18.33 23.33 -12.29
C LYS A 34 19.77 22.81 -12.17
N THR A 35 19.97 21.74 -11.39
CA THR A 35 21.22 20.99 -11.24
C THR A 35 21.13 19.66 -12.00
N PRO A 36 21.58 19.59 -13.27
CA PRO A 36 21.59 18.35 -14.05
C PRO A 36 22.51 17.29 -13.43
N ASP A 37 23.59 17.69 -12.76
CA ASP A 37 24.61 16.79 -12.20
C ASP A 37 24.20 16.15 -10.87
N ASN A 38 23.12 16.64 -10.24
CA ASN A 38 22.54 16.04 -9.05
C ASN A 38 21.00 16.07 -9.13
N PRO A 39 20.39 15.16 -9.92
CA PRO A 39 18.95 15.19 -10.18
C PRO A 39 18.10 14.77 -8.97
N GLY A 40 18.72 14.26 -7.90
CA GLY A 40 18.05 13.70 -6.73
C GLY A 40 17.21 12.45 -7.05
N LYS A 41 16.85 11.68 -6.02
CA LYS A 41 15.95 10.52 -6.20
C LYS A 41 14.53 11.01 -6.45
N ARG A 42 14.09 10.99 -7.71
CA ARG A 42 12.72 11.39 -8.10
C ARG A 42 11.73 10.26 -7.81
N ARG A 43 10.50 10.62 -7.44
CA ARG A 43 9.42 9.63 -7.24
C ARG A 43 9.02 9.05 -8.59
N SER A 44 9.09 7.73 -8.75
CA SER A 44 8.69 7.05 -9.99
C SER A 44 7.17 6.90 -10.13
N TYR A 45 6.42 7.02 -9.03
CA TYR A 45 4.97 6.85 -9.00
C TYR A 45 4.29 7.84 -8.05
N ASN A 46 3.00 8.09 -8.31
CA ASN A 46 2.05 8.75 -7.44
C ASN A 46 1.03 7.72 -6.91
N LEU A 47 0.42 8.02 -5.76
CA LEU A 47 -0.68 7.24 -5.21
C LEU A 47 -2.00 7.96 -5.45
N GLN A 48 -2.91 7.31 -6.17
CA GLN A 48 -4.28 7.79 -6.36
C GLN A 48 -5.19 7.07 -5.38
N TYR A 49 -5.88 7.84 -4.54
CA TYR A 49 -6.80 7.33 -3.53
C TYR A 49 -8.23 7.43 -4.05
N THR A 50 -8.98 6.34 -3.96
CA THR A 50 -10.38 6.27 -4.39
C THR A 50 -11.21 5.59 -3.33
N LEU A 51 -12.46 6.03 -3.15
CA LEU A 51 -13.45 5.38 -2.31
C LEU A 51 -14.62 4.93 -3.18
N THR A 52 -14.95 3.65 -3.14
CA THR A 52 -16.05 3.11 -3.94
C THR A 52 -17.33 3.06 -3.11
N MET A 53 -18.31 3.92 -3.40
CA MET A 53 -19.64 3.92 -2.78
C MET A 53 -20.69 3.53 -3.81
N SER A 54 -21.52 2.52 -3.48
CA SER A 54 -22.61 2.05 -4.36
C SER A 54 -22.16 1.72 -5.78
N GLY A 55 -20.96 1.13 -5.93
CA GLY A 55 -20.35 0.78 -7.23
C GLY A 55 -19.64 1.94 -7.93
N ILE A 56 -19.77 3.18 -7.45
CA ILE A 56 -19.14 4.37 -8.04
C ILE A 56 -17.85 4.69 -7.29
N SER A 57 -16.75 4.88 -8.02
CA SER A 57 -15.45 5.20 -7.44
C SER A 57 -15.20 6.70 -7.43
N TYR A 58 -15.06 7.28 -6.23
CA TYR A 58 -14.83 8.70 -6.02
C TYR A 58 -13.35 8.95 -5.71
N PRO A 59 -12.64 9.80 -6.47
CA PRO A 59 -11.29 10.19 -6.14
C PRO A 59 -11.29 11.07 -4.88
N VAL A 60 -10.38 10.77 -3.97
CA VAL A 60 -10.24 11.53 -2.71
C VAL A 60 -8.78 11.92 -2.49
N CYS A 61 -8.57 12.96 -1.69
CA CYS A 61 -7.22 13.29 -1.25
C CYS A 61 -6.73 12.28 -0.20
N LYS A 62 -5.41 12.15 -0.05
CA LYS A 62 -4.77 11.29 0.96
C LYS A 62 -5.32 11.53 2.36
N LYS A 63 -5.42 12.79 2.79
CA LYS A 63 -5.87 13.15 4.15
C LYS A 63 -7.31 12.68 4.40
N GLY A 64 -8.21 12.95 3.45
CA GLY A 64 -9.60 12.51 3.52
C GLY A 64 -9.70 10.98 3.62
N PHE A 65 -8.99 10.26 2.75
CA PHE A 65 -8.95 8.80 2.78
C PHE A 65 -8.54 8.23 4.14
N LEU A 66 -7.45 8.74 4.71
CA LEU A 66 -6.93 8.29 6.01
C LEU A 66 -7.90 8.60 7.15
N ASN A 67 -8.51 9.78 7.14
CA ASN A 67 -9.48 10.18 8.16
C ASN A 67 -10.79 9.38 8.07
N ILE A 68 -11.29 9.12 6.85
CA ILE A 68 -12.51 8.34 6.61
C ILE A 68 -12.33 6.89 7.09
N LEU A 69 -11.16 6.30 6.89
CA LEU A 69 -10.87 4.94 7.33
C LEU A 69 -10.31 4.85 8.76
N GLY A 70 -9.90 5.98 9.35
CA GLY A 70 -9.29 6.04 10.68
C GLY A 70 -7.92 5.35 10.75
N ILE A 71 -7.12 5.41 9.69
CA ILE A 71 -5.82 4.71 9.59
C ILE A 71 -4.65 5.67 9.38
N LYS A 72 -3.45 5.23 9.78
CA LYS A 72 -2.20 5.96 9.53
C LYS A 72 -1.63 5.67 8.13
N THR A 73 -0.85 6.60 7.59
CA THR A 73 -0.18 6.47 6.27
C THR A 73 0.58 5.14 6.14
N GLY A 74 1.32 4.71 7.16
CA GLY A 74 2.12 3.48 7.11
C GLY A 74 1.30 2.22 6.86
N ARG A 75 0.01 2.21 7.23
CA ARG A 75 -0.91 1.08 6.95
C ARG A 75 -1.11 0.90 5.45
N VAL A 76 -1.35 2.00 4.74
CA VAL A 76 -1.54 2.03 3.29
C VAL A 76 -0.23 1.67 2.58
N GLU A 77 0.88 2.27 2.98
CA GLU A 77 2.19 1.99 2.36
C GLU A 77 2.59 0.51 2.50
N THR A 78 2.33 -0.08 3.66
CA THR A 78 2.58 -1.51 3.89
C THR A 78 1.69 -2.36 3.00
N ALA A 79 0.39 -2.02 2.89
CA ALA A 79 -0.55 -2.74 2.04
C ALA A 79 -0.11 -2.76 0.57
N ILE A 80 0.40 -1.63 0.06
CA ILE A 80 0.86 -1.50 -1.32
C ILE A 80 2.19 -2.22 -1.55
N LYS A 81 3.16 -2.10 -0.64
CA LYS A 81 4.50 -2.72 -0.79
C LYS A 81 4.51 -4.24 -0.77
N THR A 82 3.45 -4.85 -0.24
CA THR A 82 3.37 -6.30 0.01
C THR A 82 2.47 -7.00 -1.01
N VAL A 83 2.20 -6.33 -2.14
CA VAL A 83 1.59 -6.92 -3.32
C VAL A 83 2.71 -7.54 -4.16
N ASN A 84 2.57 -8.81 -4.52
CA ASN A 84 3.45 -9.42 -5.53
C ASN A 84 3.08 -8.90 -6.92
N ALA A 85 3.97 -9.05 -7.91
CA ALA A 85 3.70 -8.66 -9.30
C ALA A 85 2.37 -9.22 -9.87
N ALA A 86 1.89 -10.35 -9.36
CA ALA A 86 0.61 -10.97 -9.69
C ALA A 86 -0.63 -10.33 -9.01
N GLY A 87 -0.49 -9.25 -8.25
CA GLY A 87 -1.61 -8.59 -7.56
C GLY A 87 -2.08 -9.30 -6.27
N ILE A 88 -1.43 -10.39 -5.89
CA ILE A 88 -1.79 -11.17 -4.69
C ILE A 88 -1.17 -10.54 -3.44
N THR A 89 -1.98 -10.42 -2.39
CA THR A 89 -1.54 -9.95 -1.08
C THR A 89 -0.63 -10.99 -0.41
N GLN A 90 0.62 -10.62 -0.12
CA GLN A 90 1.51 -11.48 0.67
C GLN A 90 1.00 -11.63 2.11
N PRO A 91 1.04 -12.85 2.69
CA PRO A 91 0.73 -13.08 4.09
C PRO A 91 1.72 -12.36 5.00
N ASP A 92 1.27 -12.00 6.21
CA ASP A 92 2.12 -11.32 7.19
C ASP A 92 3.22 -12.27 7.69
N LYS A 93 4.46 -11.81 7.63
CA LYS A 93 5.66 -12.60 7.99
C LYS A 93 6.12 -12.35 9.43
N ARG A 94 5.41 -11.50 10.20
CA ARG A 94 5.78 -11.22 11.59
C ARG A 94 5.66 -12.48 12.43
N GLY A 95 6.57 -12.67 13.39
CA GLY A 95 6.63 -13.86 14.23
C GLY A 95 7.14 -15.13 13.54
N ARG A 96 7.28 -15.14 12.20
CA ARG A 96 7.87 -16.26 11.45
C ARG A 96 9.36 -16.05 11.29
N ARG A 97 10.11 -16.22 12.38
CA ARG A 97 11.56 -16.42 12.28
C ARG A 97 11.80 -17.89 11.92
N PRO A 98 12.63 -18.22 10.92
CA PRO A 98 13.06 -19.60 10.74
C PRO A 98 13.73 -20.04 12.05
N LYS A 99 13.39 -21.24 12.55
CA LYS A 99 14.16 -21.86 13.63
C LYS A 99 15.58 -22.05 13.08
N ALA A 100 16.60 -21.71 13.86
CA ALA A 100 17.97 -22.02 13.48
C ALA A 100 18.05 -23.53 13.23
N ASP A 101 18.44 -23.94 12.03
CA ASP A 101 18.75 -25.33 11.74
C ASP A 101 19.82 -25.79 12.72
N VAL A 102 19.47 -26.72 13.59
CA VAL A 102 20.44 -27.46 14.39
C VAL A 102 21.16 -28.37 13.42
N GLN A 103 22.27 -27.89 12.86
CA GLN A 103 23.22 -28.72 12.13
C GLN A 103 23.74 -29.79 13.10
N THR A 104 23.14 -30.98 13.03
CA THR A 104 23.72 -32.18 13.61
C THR A 104 24.78 -32.64 12.62
N ALA A 105 26.04 -32.29 12.90
CA ALA A 105 27.19 -32.86 12.20
C ALA A 105 27.41 -34.31 12.68
N PRO A 106 27.85 -35.22 11.79
CA PRO A 106 28.19 -36.60 12.16
C PRO A 106 29.42 -36.71 13.06
#